data_AF-A0A318EM80-F1
#
_entry.id   AF-A0A318EM80-F1
#
_cell.length_a   1.000
_cell.length_b   1.000
_cell.length_c   1.000
_cell.angle_alpha   90.00
_cell.angle_beta   90.00
_cell.angle_gamma   90.00
#
_symmetry.space_group_name_H-M   'P 1'
#
loop_
_entity.id
_entity.type
_entity.pdbx_description
1 polymer ?
#
loop_
_entity_poly.entity_id
_entity_poly.type
_entity_poly.pdbx_seq_one_letter_code
_entity_poly.pdbx_strand_id
1 'polypeptide(L)' 'MLQKQDKKLHKLKYYRALAGLKQSDFGTLLGCTEQNYSLKESGHTELKRKEMLLIQSALNKKMKAMGEESLSLDEIFLP' A
#
# COMPACT_ATOMS: atom_id res chain seq x y z
N MET A 1 17.59 15.25 18.57
CA MET A 1 17.21 14.03 17.82
C MET A 1 16.48 14.47 16.57
N LEU A 2 17.04 14.21 15.38
CA LEU A 2 16.34 14.48 14.11
C LEU A 2 15.08 13.63 14.08
N GLN A 3 13.90 14.27 14.09
CA GLN A 3 12.63 13.60 13.87
C GLN A 3 12.71 12.96 12.48
N LYS A 4 12.74 11.62 12.42
CA LYS A 4 12.54 10.90 11.16
C LYS A 4 11.17 11.36 10.64
N GLN A 5 11.15 12.09 9.53
CA GLN A 5 9.92 12.44 8.84
C GLN A 5 9.09 11.15 8.70
N ASP A 6 7.91 11.14 9.31
CA ASP A 6 6.94 10.07 9.18
C ASP A 6 6.61 9.95 7.68
N LYS A 7 7.28 9.04 6.97
CA LYS A 7 6.94 8.66 5.59
C LYS A 7 5.66 7.81 5.59
N LYS A 8 4.64 8.21 6.37
CA LYS A 8 3.37 7.52 6.42
C LYS A 8 2.78 7.54 5.02
N LEU A 9 2.55 6.36 4.47
CA LEU A 9 1.99 6.21 3.14
C LEU A 9 0.46 6.40 3.24
N HIS A 10 0.04 7.63 3.48
CA HIS A 10 -1.37 7.98 3.70
C HIS A 10 -2.25 7.61 2.52
N LYS A 11 -1.76 7.82 1.29
CA LYS A 11 -2.45 7.43 0.05
C LYS A 11 -2.59 5.91 -0.07
N LEU A 12 -1.53 5.13 0.20
CA LEU A 12 -1.60 3.67 0.27
C LEU A 12 -2.68 3.19 1.26
N LYS A 13 -2.68 3.72 2.49
CA LYS A 13 -3.68 3.36 3.50
C LYS A 13 -5.09 3.71 3.03
N TYR A 14 -5.26 4.90 2.44
CA TYR A 14 -6.54 5.36 1.89
C TYR A 14 -7.07 4.40 0.81
N TYR A 15 -6.27 4.13 -0.24
CA TYR A 15 -6.71 3.26 -1.33
C TYR A 15 -6.92 1.81 -0.89
N ARG A 16 -6.11 1.30 0.05
CA ARG A 16 -6.33 -0.02 0.63
C ARG A 16 -7.69 -0.09 1.34
N ALA A 17 -8.01 0.90 2.17
CA ALA A 17 -9.28 0.98 2.87
C ALA A 17 -10.47 1.16 1.90
N LEU A 18 -10.32 2.03 0.90
CA LEU A 18 -11.31 2.27 -0.15
C LEU A 18 -11.64 0.98 -0.91
N ALA A 19 -10.61 0.20 -1.25
CA ALA A 19 -10.75 -1.10 -1.92
C ALA A 19 -11.27 -2.24 -1.00
N GLY A 20 -11.56 -1.95 0.27
CA GLY A 20 -12.05 -2.93 1.25
C GLY A 20 -11.01 -4.00 1.63
N LEU A 21 -9.72 -3.71 1.47
CA LEU A 21 -8.63 -4.63 1.74
C LEU A 21 -8.06 -4.44 3.15
N LYS A 22 -7.77 -5.55 3.83
CA LYS A 22 -7.13 -5.56 5.15
C LYS A 22 -5.61 -5.56 5.02
N GLN A 23 -4.92 -5.17 6.09
CA GLN A 23 -3.46 -5.27 6.16
C GLN A 23 -2.97 -6.73 6.01
N SER A 24 -3.75 -7.69 6.53
CA SER A 24 -3.49 -9.12 6.36
C SER A 24 -3.49 -9.56 4.89
N ASP A 25 -4.37 -9.02 4.06
CA ASP A 25 -4.44 -9.37 2.63
C ASP A 25 -3.15 -9.00 1.91
N PHE A 26 -2.55 -7.87 2.28
CA PHE A 26 -1.29 -7.42 1.69
C PHE A 26 -0.10 -8.12 2.32
N GLY A 27 -0.19 -8.50 3.60
CA GLY A 27 0.74 -9.45 4.21
C GLY A 27 0.86 -10.72 3.36
N THR A 28 -0.27 -11.38 3.10
CA THR A 28 -0.33 -12.58 2.24
C THR A 28 0.18 -12.30 0.83
N LEU A 29 -0.24 -11.20 0.19
CA LEU A 29 0.21 -10.81 -1.14
C LEU A 29 1.75 -10.67 -1.25
N LEU A 30 2.38 -10.13 -0.22
CA LEU A 30 3.82 -9.88 -0.19
C LEU A 30 4.62 -11.04 0.42
N GLY A 31 3.96 -12.09 0.92
CA GLY A 31 4.61 -13.20 1.61
C GLY A 31 5.19 -12.80 2.96
N CYS A 32 4.53 -11.90 3.69
CA CYS A 32 4.94 -11.45 5.02
C CYS A 32 3.76 -11.43 6.00
N THR A 33 4.03 -11.17 7.28
CA THR A 33 2.98 -11.04 8.29
C THR A 33 2.22 -9.73 8.14
N GLU A 34 1.00 -9.67 8.69
CA GLU A 34 0.23 -8.42 8.79
C GLU A 34 1.04 -7.31 9.49
N GLN A 35 1.77 -7.67 10.56
CA GLN A 35 2.62 -6.73 11.29
C GLN A 35 3.75 -6.18 10.43
N ASN A 36 4.41 -7.01 9.63
CA ASN A 36 5.45 -6.56 8.70
C ASN A 36 4.88 -5.62 7.63
N TYR A 37 3.69 -5.93 7.11
CA TYR A 37 3.00 -5.03 6.19
C TYR A 37 2.61 -3.70 6.87
N SER A 38 2.12 -3.74 8.10
CA SER A 38 1.76 -2.53 8.86
C SER A 38 2.95 -1.59 9.08
N LEU A 39 4.15 -2.14 9.35
CA LEU A 39 5.40 -1.37 9.41
C LEU A 39 5.77 -0.76 8.07
N LYS A 40 5.53 -1.47 6.96
CA LYS A 40 5.72 -0.94 5.60
C LYS A 40 4.77 0.21 5.28
N GLU A 41 3.48 0.02 5.52
CA GLU A 41 2.44 1.05 5.29
C GLU A 41 2.65 2.30 6.14
N SER A 42 3.16 2.14 7.37
CA SER A 42 3.48 3.24 8.27
C SER A 42 4.81 3.94 7.93
N GLY A 43 5.56 3.45 6.94
CA GLY A 43 6.84 4.02 6.53
C GLY A 43 8.04 3.66 7.42
N HIS A 44 7.85 2.77 8.40
CA HIS A 44 8.95 2.25 9.24
C HIS A 44 9.86 1.26 8.48
N THR A 45 9.33 0.63 7.45
CA THR A 45 10.06 -0.29 6.57
C THR A 45 9.80 0.08 5.12
N GLU A 46 10.84 0.04 4.29
CA GLU A 46 10.70 0.38 2.87
C GLU A 46 9.90 -0.69 2.10
N LEU A 47 9.11 -0.24 1.13
CA LEU A 47 8.52 -1.07 0.10
C LEU A 47 9.46 -1.13 -1.11
N LYS A 48 9.88 -2.34 -1.46
CA LYS A 48 10.67 -2.57 -2.67
C LYS A 48 9.77 -2.35 -3.90
N ARG A 49 10.36 -1.94 -5.01
CA ARG A 49 9.64 -1.73 -6.29
C ARG A 49 8.73 -2.90 -6.68
N LYS A 50 9.18 -4.15 -6.50
CA LYS A 50 8.36 -5.35 -6.80
C LYS A 50 7.11 -5.42 -5.91
N GLU A 51 7.23 -5.07 -4.63
CA GLU A 51 6.09 -5.03 -3.70
C GLU A 51 5.11 -3.92 -4.08
N MET A 52 5.62 -2.75 -4.48
CA MET A 52 4.80 -1.62 -4.95
C MET A 52 3.97 -2.01 -6.18
N LEU A 53 4.57 -2.70 -7.15
CA LEU A 53 3.88 -3.19 -8.35
C LEU A 53 2.79 -4.24 -8.01
N LEU A 54 3.06 -5.13 -7.07
CA LEU A 54 2.07 -6.12 -6.60
C LEU A 54 0.88 -5.43 -5.93
N ILE A 55 1.15 -4.47 -5.05
CA ILE A 55 0.14 -3.66 -4.37
C ILE A 55 -0.72 -2.90 -5.40
N GLN A 56 -0.10 -2.20 -6.34
CA GLN A 56 -0.82 -1.47 -7.39
C GLN A 56 -1.73 -2.39 -8.19
N SER A 57 -1.23 -3.56 -8.59
CA SER A 57 -2.02 -4.56 -9.32
C SER A 57 -3.24 -5.04 -8.50
N ALA A 58 -3.04 -5.32 -7.21
CA ALA A 58 -4.11 -5.73 -6.31
C ALA A 58 -5.17 -4.62 -6.11
N LEU A 59 -4.74 -3.37 -5.95
CA LEU A 59 -5.62 -2.21 -5.86
C LEU A 59 -6.41 -2.00 -7.16
N ASN A 60 -5.74 -1.99 -8.32
CA ASN A 60 -6.40 -1.77 -9.61
C ASN A 60 -7.38 -2.90 -9.97
N LYS A 61 -7.14 -4.13 -9.52
CA LYS A 61 -8.12 -5.20 -9.61
C LYS A 61 -9.41 -4.87 -8.86
N LYS A 62 -9.30 -4.24 -7.69
CA LYS A 62 -10.46 -3.78 -6.90
C LYS A 62 -11.09 -2.53 -7.49
N MET A 63 -10.31 -1.53 -7.90
CA MET A 63 -10.83 -0.31 -8.55
C MET A 63 -11.65 -0.67 -9.79
N LYS A 64 -11.11 -1.53 -10.66
CA LYS A 64 -11.85 -2.03 -11.83
C LYS A 64 -13.16 -2.73 -11.47
N ALA A 65 -13.18 -3.50 -10.39
CA ALA A 65 -14.40 -4.18 -9.93
C ALA A 65 -15.46 -3.22 -9.37
N MET A 66 -15.05 -2.02 -8.94
CA MET A 66 -15.93 -0.95 -8.46
C MET A 66 -16.35 0.03 -9.58
N GLY A 67 -15.77 -0.09 -10.77
CA GLY A 67 -16.00 0.86 -11.87
C GLY A 67 -15.11 2.12 -11.81
N GLU A 68 -14.09 2.11 -10.96
CA GLU A 68 -13.15 3.22 -10.75
C GLU A 68 -11.95 3.14 -11.71
N GLU A 69 -11.29 4.28 -11.91
CA GLU A 69 -10.06 4.38 -12.70
C GLU A 69 -8.87 3.65 -12.05
N SER A 70 -7.86 3.34 -12.87
CA SER A 70 -6.65 2.66 -12.41
C SER A 70 -5.65 3.65 -11.82
N LEU A 71 -5.12 3.32 -10.65
CA LEU A 71 -4.15 4.12 -9.91
C LEU A 71 -2.74 3.92 -10.49
N SER A 72 -1.99 5.02 -10.58
CA SER A 72 -0.54 4.99 -10.87
C SER A 72 0.28 4.70 -9.60
N LEU A 73 1.56 4.32 -9.76
CA LEU A 73 2.46 4.19 -8.60
C LEU A 73 2.65 5.53 -7.89
N ASP A 74 2.74 6.61 -8.66
CA ASP A 74 2.94 7.95 -8.15
C ASP A 74 1.76 8.39 -7.28
N GLU A 75 0.55 8.09 -7.72
CA GLU A 75 -0.67 8.36 -6.97
C GLU A 75 -0.74 7.59 -5.63
N ILE A 76 -0.18 6.38 -5.58
CA ILE A 76 -0.21 5.56 -4.36
C ILE A 76 0.93 5.93 -3.39
N PHE A 77 2.12 6.24 -3.92
CA PHE A 77 3.36 6.23 -3.14
C PHE A 77 4.12 7.57 -3.10
N LEU A 78 3.81 8.55 -3.94
CA LEU A 78 4.42 9.88 -3.84
C LEU A 78 3.63 10.79 -2.89
N PRO A 79 4.31 11.71 -2.18
CA PRO A 79 3.68 12.70 -1.30
C PRO A 79 2.55 13.49 -1.97
#